data_AF-W1YKA0-F1
#
_entry.id   AF-W1YKA0-F1
#
_cell.length_a   1.000
_cell.length_b   1.000
_cell.length_c   1.000
_cell.angle_alpha   90.00
_cell.angle_beta   90.00
_cell.angle_gamma   90.00
#
_symmetry.space_group_name_H-M   'P 1'
#
loop_
_entity.id
_entity.type
_entity.pdbx_description
1 polymer ?
#
loop_
_entity_poly.entity_id
_entity_poly.type
_entity_poly.pdbx_seq_one_letter_code
_entity_poly.pdbx_strand_id
1 'polypeptide(L)' 'LSLDNIVSFGNAENDISMLSETGYSVAVSNATEHVKSVANEVCGHHNEDGVAHWIEKNLL' A
#
# COMPACT_ATOMS: atom_id res chain seq x y z
N LEU A 1 7.05 -15.12 -10.86
CA LEU A 1 5.83 -14.72 -10.14
C LEU A 1 5.20 -13.60 -10.96
N SER A 2 3.87 -13.63 -11.20
CA SER A 2 3.18 -12.49 -11.83
C SER A 2 3.11 -11.32 -10.87
N LEU A 3 3.06 -10.08 -11.39
CA LEU A 3 2.80 -8.90 -10.57
C LEU A 3 1.42 -8.95 -9.92
N ASP A 4 0.46 -9.67 -10.51
CA ASP A 4 -0.89 -9.88 -9.96
C ASP A 4 -0.87 -10.56 -8.58
N ASN A 5 0.19 -11.32 -8.27
CA ASN A 5 0.35 -12.03 -7.00
C ASN A 5 1.20 -11.25 -5.98
N ILE A 6 1.38 -9.95 -6.18
CA ILE A 6 2.17 -9.09 -5.30
C ILE A 6 1.26 -8.02 -4.69
N VAL A 7 1.40 -7.87 -3.37
CA VAL A 7 0.89 -6.71 -2.64
C VAL A 7 2.03 -5.74 -2.37
N SER A 8 1.88 -4.48 -2.72
CA SER A 8 2.86 -3.42 -2.41
C SER A 8 2.31 -2.40 -1.41
N PHE A 9 3.22 -1.80 -0.64
CA PHE A 9 2.90 -0.76 0.34
C PHE A 9 3.78 0.48 0.09
N GLY A 10 3.20 1.68 0.13
CA GLY A 10 3.93 2.91 -0.18
C GLY A 10 3.44 4.13 0.61
N ASN A 11 4.24 5.19 0.60
CA ASN A 11 3.88 6.47 1.21
C ASN A 11 4.30 7.71 0.41
N ALA A 12 5.34 7.60 -0.42
CA ALA A 12 6.00 8.73 -1.08
C ALA A 12 5.97 8.61 -2.60
N GLU A 13 6.26 9.72 -3.28
CA GLU A 13 6.21 9.82 -4.75
C GLU A 13 7.05 8.76 -5.47
N ASN A 14 8.19 8.37 -4.90
CA ASN A 14 9.05 7.33 -5.46
C ASN A 14 8.43 5.92 -5.40
N ASP A 15 7.33 5.74 -4.67
CA ASP A 15 6.62 4.46 -4.56
C ASP A 15 5.52 4.32 -5.63
N ILE A 16 5.12 5.42 -6.29
CA ILE A 16 3.98 5.44 -7.23
C ILE A 16 4.15 4.43 -8.36
N SER A 17 5.35 4.30 -8.92
CA SER A 17 5.63 3.33 -9.99
C SER A 17 5.41 1.89 -9.53
N MET A 18 5.73 1.57 -8.28
CA MET A 18 5.46 0.25 -7.71
C MET A 18 3.96 0.06 -7.46
N LEU A 19 3.31 1.04 -6.83
CA LEU A 19 1.88 0.96 -6.48
C LEU A 19 0.97 0.82 -7.72
N SER A 20 1.39 1.39 -8.85
CA SER A 20 0.62 1.38 -10.10
C SER A 20 0.76 0.08 -10.89
N GLU A 21 1.79 -0.74 -10.61
CA GLU A 21 2.17 -1.92 -11.41
C GLU A 21 1.86 -3.25 -10.71
N THR A 22 1.84 -3.27 -9.38
CA THR A 22 1.54 -4.50 -8.61
C THR A 22 0.05 -4.80 -8.59
N GLY A 23 -0.30 -6.08 -8.48
CA GLY A 23 -1.69 -6.57 -8.50
C GLY A 23 -2.59 -5.97 -7.44
N TYR A 24 -2.05 -5.66 -6.25
CA TYR A 24 -2.76 -4.88 -5.24
C TYR A 24 -1.78 -3.94 -4.54
N SER A 25 -2.19 -2.70 -4.32
CA SER A 25 -1.34 -1.68 -3.70
C SER A 25 -2.06 -0.95 -2.57
N VAL A 26 -1.31 -0.65 -1.52
CA VAL A 26 -1.83 -0.04 -0.30
C VAL A 26 -0.97 1.16 0.10
N ALA A 27 -1.59 2.33 0.28
CA ALA A 27 -0.92 3.48 0.85
C ALA A 27 -1.14 3.55 2.38
N VAL A 28 -0.14 3.95 3.15
CA VAL A 28 -0.35 4.26 4.58
C VAL A 28 -1.07 5.60 4.75
N SER A 29 -1.84 5.78 5.84
CA SER A 29 -2.72 6.94 5.99
C SER A 29 -2.02 8.31 5.99
N ASN A 30 -0.73 8.37 6.33
CA ASN A 30 0.09 9.58 6.28
C ASN A 30 0.82 9.81 4.96
N ALA A 31 0.55 9.01 3.94
CA ALA A 31 1.04 9.23 2.58
C ALA A 31 0.50 10.55 1.99
N THR A 32 1.14 11.05 0.94
CA THR A 32 0.60 12.20 0.19
C THR A 32 -0.71 11.82 -0.50
N GLU A 33 -1.59 12.80 -0.77
CA GLU A 33 -2.85 12.54 -1.47
C GLU A 33 -2.63 11.96 -2.88
N HIS A 34 -1.54 12.35 -3.54
CA HIS A 34 -1.17 11.78 -4.84
C HIS A 34 -0.85 10.28 -4.71
N VAL A 35 -0.07 9.88 -3.71
CA VAL A 35 0.26 8.48 -3.46
C VAL A 35 -0.98 7.67 -3.07
N LYS A 36 -1.88 8.22 -2.25
CA LYS A 36 -3.15 7.56 -1.91
C LYS A 36 -4.04 7.37 -3.15
N SER A 37 -4.04 8.34 -4.06
CA SER A 37 -4.88 8.29 -5.26
C SER A 37 -4.49 7.20 -6.27
N VAL A 38 -3.25 6.70 -6.21
CA VAL A 38 -2.77 5.62 -7.08
C VAL A 38 -2.87 4.24 -6.43
N ALA A 39 -3.12 4.16 -5.12
CA ALA A 39 -3.25 2.90 -4.40
C ALA A 39 -4.67 2.34 -4.47
N ASN A 40 -4.81 1.01 -4.41
CA ASN A 40 -6.14 0.37 -4.33
C ASN A 40 -6.83 0.62 -2.98
N GLU A 41 -6.06 0.73 -1.91
CA GLU A 41 -6.56 0.92 -0.55
C GLU A 41 -5.64 1.82 0.27
N VAL A 42 -6.18 2.45 1.31
CA VAL A 42 -5.40 3.15 2.33
C VAL A 42 -5.53 2.41 3.66
N CYS A 43 -4.40 1.98 4.24
CA CYS A 43 -4.38 1.35 5.57
C CYS A 43 -4.13 2.37 6.68
N GLY A 44 -4.00 1.87 7.92
CA GLY A 44 -3.72 2.68 9.11
C GLY A 44 -2.40 3.47 9.03
N HIS A 45 -2.16 4.27 10.07
CA HIS A 45 -0.97 5.10 10.16
C HIS A 45 0.29 4.25 10.41
N HIS A 46 1.46 4.66 9.88
CA HIS A 46 2.70 3.89 10.06
C HIS A 46 3.12 3.76 11.54
N ASN A 47 2.92 4.82 12.34
CA ASN A 47 3.17 4.79 13.79
C ASN A 47 2.15 3.96 14.60
N GLU A 48 1.12 3.41 13.95
CA GLU A 48 0.07 2.58 14.57
C GLU A 48 0.08 1.17 13.95
N ASP A 49 1.24 0.72 13.45
CA ASP A 49 1.43 -0.58 12.82
C ASP A 49 0.45 -0.87 11.67
N GLY A 50 0.02 0.18 10.95
CA GLY A 50 -1.05 0.09 9.95
C GLY A 50 -0.84 -0.98 8.87
N VAL A 51 0.41 -1.21 8.45
CA VAL A 51 0.75 -2.27 7.50
C VAL A 51 0.60 -3.66 8.13
N ALA A 52 1.06 -3.83 9.38
CA ALA A 52 0.97 -5.11 10.08
C ALA A 52 -0.49 -5.52 10.30
N HIS A 53 -1.32 -4.59 10.77
CA HIS A 53 -2.76 -4.83 10.94
C HIS A 53 -3.47 -5.14 9.62
N TRP A 54 -3.06 -4.51 8.52
CA TRP A 54 -3.61 -4.85 7.20
C TRP A 54 -3.21 -6.27 6.79
N ILE A 55 -1.96 -6.67 6.99
CA ILE A 55 -1.48 -8.04 6.69
C ILE A 55 -2.23 -9.07 7.54
N GLU A 56 -2.34 -8.86 8.85
CA GLU A 56 -3.07 -9.76 9.77
C GLU A 56 -4.52 -9.95 9.37
N LYS A 57 -5.19 -8.89 8.91
CA LYS A 57 -6.61 -8.95 8.53
C LYS A 57 -6.85 -9.65 7.18
N ASN A 58 -5.92 -9.52 6.24
CA ASN A 58 -6.16 -9.90 4.84
C ASN A 58 -5.39 -11.14 4.38
N LEU A 59 -4.28 -11.51 5.04
CA LEU A 59 -3.37 -12.55 4.55
C LEU A 59 -3.04 -13.65 5.58
N LEU A 60 -3.41 -13.48 6.85
CA LEU A 60 -3.21 -14.46 7.94
C LEU A 60 -4.56 -14.99 8.45
#